data_AF-A0A6S7HX68-F1
#
_entry.id   AF-A0A6S7HX68-F1
#
_cell.length_a   1.000
_cell.length_b   1.000
_cell.length_c   1.000
_cell.angle_alpha   90.00
_cell.angle_beta   90.00
_cell.angle_gamma   90.00
#
_symmetry.space_group_name_H-M   'P 1'
#
loop_
_entity.id
_entity.type
_entity.pdbx_description
1 polymer ?
#
loop_
_entity_poly.entity_id
_entity_poly.type
_entity_poly.pdbx_seq_one_letter_code
_entity_poly.pdbx_strand_id
1 'polypeptide(L)'
;MIVWLSFQELFEEINTIIKEGEMKIDGENIKLEFFSWRRLQAINAMILYNSRWDMSKPEDYYWADEMKRTLQDVRTCCKKKKKKDNFDCIFFDCIVTLLNIRIENVRVDELHLLLRVTGRWFEKNMITNTVQWDTRDDKNKNSSDPKWLHLKALVKAINECGISFTFWQKLDGTGKKTSAYDSRSLVGEEKKKLLQRLPEKFDKVYSARKHGF
;
A
#
# COMPACT_ATOMS: atom_id res chain seq x y z
N MET A 1 13.53 -10.76 15.43
CA MET A 1 14.69 -10.70 16.33
C MET A 1 15.88 -11.51 15.80
N ILE A 2 15.67 -12.67 15.16
CA ILE A 2 16.76 -13.51 14.59
C ILE A 2 17.51 -12.81 13.43
N VAL A 3 16.80 -12.11 12.53
CA VAL A 3 17.42 -11.40 11.40
C VAL A 3 18.33 -10.23 11.83
N TRP A 4 18.13 -9.66 13.02
CA TRP A 4 18.88 -8.50 13.49
C TRP A 4 20.32 -8.85 13.90
N LEU A 5 20.51 -10.00 14.55
CA LEU A 5 21.82 -10.46 15.00
C LEU A 5 22.70 -10.86 13.81
N SER A 6 22.10 -11.44 12.76
CA SER A 6 22.87 -11.94 11.60
C SER A 6 23.41 -10.85 10.67
N PHE A 7 22.88 -9.62 10.73
CA PHE A 7 23.28 -8.53 9.85
C PHE A 7 23.78 -7.28 10.59
N GLN A 8 23.98 -7.38 11.90
CA GLN A 8 24.39 -6.23 12.72
C GLN A 8 25.73 -5.65 12.24
N GLU A 9 26.74 -6.51 12.08
CA GLU A 9 28.08 -6.11 11.62
C GLU A 9 28.03 -5.43 10.26
N LEU A 10 27.24 -5.98 9.32
CA LEU A 10 27.02 -5.38 8.00
C LEU A 10 26.39 -3.99 8.11
N PHE A 11 25.38 -3.80 8.97
CA PHE A 11 24.76 -2.48 9.13
C PHE A 11 25.70 -1.47 9.79
N GLU A 12 26.55 -1.89 10.73
CA GLU A 12 27.57 -1.05 11.35
C GLU A 12 28.64 -0.61 10.32
N GLU A 13 29.07 -1.53 9.46
CA GLU A 13 29.98 -1.24 8.35
C GLU A 13 29.36 -0.25 7.36
N ILE A 14 28.14 -0.53 6.87
CA ILE A 14 27.44 0.38 5.95
C ILE A 14 27.24 1.76 6.59
N ASN A 15 26.95 1.84 7.89
CA ASN A 15 26.83 3.13 8.59
C ASN A 15 28.14 3.90 8.65
N THR A 16 29.27 3.21 8.73
CA THR A 16 30.60 3.81 8.68
C THR A 16 30.84 4.41 7.29
N ILE A 17 30.55 3.64 6.24
CA ILE A 17 30.66 4.11 4.85
C ILE A 17 29.72 5.29 4.57
N ILE A 18 28.48 5.26 5.08
CA ILE A 18 27.53 6.39 4.96
C ILE A 18 28.08 7.65 5.64
N LYS A 19 28.77 7.50 6.78
CA LYS A 19 29.34 8.62 7.53
C LYS A 19 30.56 9.21 6.82
N GLU A 20 31.42 8.36 6.26
CA GLU A 20 32.61 8.76 5.51
C GLU A 20 32.22 9.41 4.18
N GLY A 21 31.18 8.91 3.51
CA GLY A 21 30.63 9.50 2.29
C GLY A 21 31.55 9.36 1.06
N GLU A 22 32.65 8.62 1.19
CA GLU A 22 33.60 8.31 0.14
C GLU A 22 34.15 6.90 0.31
N MET A 23 34.56 6.27 -0.78
CA MET A 23 35.19 4.95 -0.78
C MET A 23 36.32 4.91 -1.80
N LYS A 24 37.44 4.30 -1.42
CA LYS A 24 38.60 4.15 -2.30
C LYS A 24 38.46 2.88 -3.14
N ILE A 25 38.40 3.02 -4.46
CA ILE A 25 38.37 1.92 -5.42
C ILE A 25 39.51 2.14 -6.40
N ASP A 26 40.39 1.14 -6.55
CA ASP A 26 41.53 1.17 -7.47
C ASP A 26 42.46 2.39 -7.36
N GLY A 27 42.56 2.97 -6.16
CA GLY A 27 43.40 4.14 -5.90
C GLY A 27 42.67 5.48 -5.97
N GLU A 28 41.45 5.52 -6.51
CA GLU A 28 40.62 6.71 -6.63
C GLU A 28 39.59 6.81 -5.51
N ASN A 29 39.38 8.01 -4.99
CA ASN A 29 38.31 8.28 -4.02
C ASN A 29 37.01 8.59 -4.75
N ILE A 30 36.00 7.75 -4.57
CA ILE A 30 34.68 7.90 -5.15
C ILE A 30 33.73 8.41 -4.07
N LYS A 31 33.07 9.54 -4.34
CA LYS A 31 32.02 10.07 -3.47
C LYS A 31 30.77 9.21 -3.56
N LEU A 32 30.25 8.79 -2.41
CA LEU A 32 29.09 7.92 -2.31
C LEU A 32 27.85 8.69 -1.86
N GLU A 33 26.70 8.32 -2.43
CA GLU A 33 25.40 8.75 -1.96
C GLU A 33 24.48 7.55 -1.78
N PHE A 34 23.91 7.42 -0.59
CA PHE A 34 23.07 6.28 -0.22
C PHE A 34 21.60 6.66 -0.26
N PHE A 35 20.78 5.78 -0.84
CA PHE A 35 19.33 5.91 -0.90
C PHE A 35 18.65 4.73 -0.21
N SER A 36 17.49 4.99 0.41
CA SER A 36 16.67 3.96 1.05
C SER A 36 15.25 4.00 0.52
N TRP A 37 14.59 2.86 0.47
CA TRP A 37 13.22 2.74 -0.01
C TRP A 37 12.34 2.47 1.21
N ARG A 38 11.35 3.33 1.47
CA ARG A 38 10.42 3.14 2.61
C ARG A 38 8.98 3.35 2.18
N ARG A 39 8.06 2.82 2.98
CA ARG A 39 6.62 3.10 2.85
C ARG A 39 6.36 4.59 3.10
N LEU A 40 5.53 5.19 2.26
CA LEU A 40 5.07 6.59 2.32
C LEU A 40 4.66 7.08 3.72
N GLN A 41 4.12 6.21 4.57
CA GLN A 41 3.71 6.60 5.93
C GLN A 41 4.89 6.98 6.85
N ALA A 42 6.10 6.57 6.50
CA ALA A 42 7.33 6.92 7.20
C ALA A 42 8.04 8.13 6.58
N ILE A 43 7.50 8.71 5.49
CA ILE A 43 8.16 9.74 4.71
C ILE A 43 7.79 11.12 5.28
N ASN A 44 8.74 11.60 6.08
CA ASN A 44 9.22 12.97 6.17
C ASN A 44 8.33 14.02 6.82
N ALA A 45 7.00 13.93 6.79
CA ALA A 45 6.14 14.99 7.29
C ALA A 45 5.34 14.61 8.55
N MET A 46 5.23 15.54 9.50
CA MET A 46 4.35 15.40 10.68
C MET A 46 2.87 15.62 10.31
N ILE A 47 2.32 14.80 9.40
CA ILE A 47 0.91 14.90 8.99
C ILE A 47 0.02 14.08 9.93
N LEU A 48 -0.93 14.76 10.58
CA LEU A 48 -1.98 14.13 11.38
C LEU A 48 -2.85 13.21 10.51
N TYR A 49 -3.26 12.06 11.05
CA TYR A 49 -4.06 11.07 10.31
C TYR A 49 -5.29 11.67 9.61
N ASN A 50 -6.01 12.55 10.31
CA ASN A 50 -7.23 13.21 9.82
C ASN A 50 -6.98 14.28 8.75
N SER A 51 -5.73 14.66 8.48
CA SER A 51 -5.37 15.68 7.50
C SER A 51 -4.63 15.09 6.29
N ARG A 52 -4.42 13.77 6.24
CA ARG A 52 -3.69 13.09 5.14
C ARG A 52 -4.42 13.13 3.79
N TRP A 53 -5.70 13.49 3.77
CA TRP A 53 -6.48 13.62 2.55
C TRP A 53 -6.35 15.02 1.91
N ASP A 54 -5.84 15.99 2.66
CA ASP A 54 -5.72 17.38 2.20
C ASP A 54 -4.51 17.52 1.26
N MET A 55 -4.80 17.64 -0.03
CA MET A 55 -3.82 17.86 -1.09
C MET A 55 -3.72 19.35 -1.48
N SER A 56 -4.30 20.27 -0.70
CA SER A 56 -4.25 21.71 -0.98
C SER A 56 -2.86 22.33 -0.78
N LYS A 57 -1.97 21.62 -0.08
CA LYS A 57 -0.63 22.09 0.21
C LYS A 57 0.33 21.68 -0.92
N PRO A 58 1.17 22.62 -1.41
CA PRO A 58 2.21 22.28 -2.37
C PRO A 58 3.26 21.38 -1.72
N GLU A 59 4.05 20.68 -2.52
CA GLU A 59 5.07 19.75 -2.04
C GLU A 59 6.05 20.41 -1.05
N ASP A 60 6.52 21.63 -1.37
CA ASP A 60 7.48 22.39 -0.56
C ASP A 60 7.02 22.61 0.88
N TYR A 61 5.70 22.68 1.12
CA TYR A 61 5.14 22.82 2.47
C TYR A 61 5.56 21.66 3.39
N TYR A 62 5.63 20.44 2.86
CA TYR A 62 6.00 19.25 3.63
C TYR A 62 7.51 19.09 3.80
N TRP A 63 8.31 19.83 3.03
CA TRP A 63 9.76 19.86 3.11
C TRP A 63 10.30 20.99 3.98
N ALA A 64 9.45 21.94 4.40
CA ALA A 64 9.81 22.99 5.34
C ALA A 64 10.28 22.41 6.69
N ASP A 65 11.26 23.06 7.32
CA ASP A 65 11.89 22.58 8.57
C ASP A 65 10.89 22.36 9.72
N GLU A 66 9.79 23.10 9.74
CA GLU A 66 8.71 22.95 10.73
C GLU A 66 7.90 21.65 10.56
N MET A 67 7.77 21.17 9.31
CA MET A 67 6.98 19.99 8.96
C MET A 67 7.83 18.73 8.84
N LYS A 68 9.12 18.91 8.54
CA LYS A 68 10.08 17.85 8.28
C LYS A 68 10.52 17.15 9.57
N ARG A 69 10.42 15.82 9.60
CA ARG A 69 10.95 15.00 10.70
C ARG A 69 12.45 14.85 10.57
N THR A 70 13.16 14.87 11.69
CA THR A 70 14.58 14.48 11.76
C THR A 70 14.74 13.00 12.14
N LEU A 71 15.93 12.43 11.89
CA LEU A 71 16.25 11.07 12.35
C LEU A 71 16.17 10.96 13.88
N GLN A 72 16.46 12.04 14.59
CA GLN A 72 16.39 12.09 16.05
C GLN A 72 14.93 12.08 16.53
N ASP A 73 14.03 12.76 15.83
CA ASP A 73 12.59 12.72 16.13
C ASP A 73 12.03 11.32 15.92
N VAL A 74 12.41 10.66 14.82
CA VAL A 74 12.02 9.27 14.53
C VAL A 74 12.50 8.35 15.65
N ARG A 75 13.78 8.43 16.04
CA ARG A 75 14.34 7.64 17.15
C ARG A 75 13.62 7.89 18.47
N THR A 76 13.25 9.14 18.75
CA THR A 76 12.54 9.54 19.97
C THR A 76 11.10 9.01 19.97
N CYS A 77 10.37 9.16 18.87
CA CYS A 77 9.04 8.58 18.67
C CYS A 77 9.06 7.05 18.85
N CYS A 78 10.11 6.38 18.42
CA CYS A 78 10.23 4.92 18.56
C CYS A 78 10.54 4.44 19.97
N LYS A 79 11.19 5.27 20.78
CA LYS A 79 11.41 4.98 22.22
C LYS A 79 10.15 5.19 23.06
N LYS A 80 9.20 6.01 22.58
CA LYS A 80 7.91 6.23 23.25
C LYS A 80 7.01 5.00 23.02
N LYS A 81 7.03 4.04 23.95
CA LYS A 81 6.01 2.97 24.02
C LYS A 81 4.62 3.61 24.07
N LYS A 82 3.62 3.01 23.40
CA LYS A 82 2.19 3.37 23.43
C LYS A 82 1.73 3.70 24.86
N LYS A 83 1.88 4.94 25.29
CA LYS A 83 1.28 5.49 26.50
C LYS A 83 0.57 6.75 26.07
N LYS A 84 -0.74 6.60 25.90
CA LYS A 84 -1.79 7.63 25.94
C LYS A 84 -1.71 8.83 24.99
N ASP A 85 -0.58 9.13 24.40
CA ASP A 85 -0.41 10.21 23.43
C ASP A 85 -0.57 9.65 22.02
N ASN A 86 -1.45 10.27 21.23
CA ASN A 86 -1.89 9.94 19.88
C ASN A 86 -0.76 9.96 18.80
N PHE A 87 0.41 9.40 19.09
CA PHE A 87 1.41 9.17 18.07
C PHE A 87 1.08 7.87 17.35
N ASP A 88 0.35 8.00 16.23
CA ASP A 88 0.11 6.94 15.23
C ASP A 88 1.38 6.53 14.47
N CYS A 89 2.56 6.65 15.09
CA CYS A 89 3.77 5.99 14.61
C CYS A 89 3.55 4.49 14.85
N ILE A 90 2.97 3.83 13.84
CA ILE A 90 2.69 2.40 13.88
C ILE A 90 4.00 1.70 14.25
N PHE A 91 3.95 0.87 15.30
CA PHE A 91 5.08 0.14 15.89
C PHE A 91 5.97 -0.62 14.88
N PHE A 92 5.45 -0.89 13.68
CA PHE A 92 6.16 -1.50 12.55
C PHE A 92 7.12 -0.56 11.82
N ASP A 93 6.86 0.75 11.80
CA ASP A 93 7.73 1.75 11.18
C ASP A 93 8.81 2.26 12.15
N CYS A 94 8.73 1.83 13.41
CA CYS A 94 9.71 2.08 14.46
C CYS A 94 10.81 1.01 14.57
N ILE A 95 11.17 0.46 13.42
CA ILE A 95 12.50 -0.10 13.23
C ILE A 95 13.44 1.08 13.39
N VAL A 96 14.13 1.14 14.55
CA VAL A 96 15.32 1.97 14.75
C VAL A 96 16.06 1.98 13.43
N THR A 97 16.21 3.16 12.83
CA THR A 97 16.83 3.31 11.52
C THR A 97 18.20 2.64 11.56
N LEU A 98 18.24 1.39 11.08
CA LEU A 98 19.42 0.52 11.09
C LEU A 98 20.55 1.16 10.27
N LEU A 99 20.15 1.90 9.24
CA LEU A 99 21.02 2.71 8.40
C LEU A 99 20.79 4.19 8.69
N ASN A 100 21.88 4.95 8.83
CA ASN A 100 21.91 6.39 9.09
C ASN A 100 21.73 7.21 7.78
N ILE A 101 20.80 6.79 6.94
CA ILE A 101 20.51 7.46 5.67
C ILE A 101 19.70 8.72 5.95
N ARG A 102 20.09 9.83 5.31
CA ARG A 102 19.35 11.09 5.40
C ARG A 102 17.92 10.89 4.92
N ILE A 103 16.98 11.52 5.60
CA ILE A 103 15.54 11.45 5.32
C ILE A 103 15.22 11.96 3.90
N GLU A 104 16.00 12.92 3.41
CA GLU A 104 15.97 13.42 2.02
C GLU A 104 16.32 12.36 0.99
N ASN A 105 17.08 11.33 1.37
CA ASN A 105 17.51 10.25 0.49
C ASN A 105 16.62 9.01 0.65
N VAL A 106 15.53 9.12 1.41
CA VAL A 106 14.48 8.11 1.45
C VAL A 106 13.55 8.36 0.26
N ARG A 107 13.48 7.39 -0.64
CA ARG A 107 12.61 7.38 -1.80
C ARG A 107 11.35 6.56 -1.51
N VAL A 108 10.27 6.96 -2.17
CA VAL A 108 9.01 6.22 -2.15
C VAL A 108 9.22 4.89 -2.87
N ASP A 109 8.83 3.80 -2.22
CA ASP A 109 8.77 2.52 -2.89
C ASP A 109 7.52 2.43 -3.78
N GLU A 110 7.70 2.72 -5.07
CA GLU A 110 6.64 2.72 -6.07
C GLU A 110 5.99 1.35 -6.26
N LEU A 111 6.75 0.27 -6.14
CA LEU A 111 6.22 -1.09 -6.24
C LEU A 111 5.29 -1.38 -5.05
N HIS A 112 5.72 -1.07 -3.83
CA HIS A 112 4.88 -1.22 -2.65
C HIS A 112 3.68 -0.27 -2.67
N LEU A 113 3.83 0.93 -3.24
CA LEU A 113 2.72 1.85 -3.45
C LEU A 113 1.69 1.24 -4.41
N LEU A 114 2.12 0.72 -5.56
CA LEU A 114 1.27 0.00 -6.51
C LEU A 114 0.52 -1.15 -5.83
N LEU A 115 1.23 -1.98 -5.05
CA LEU A 115 0.64 -3.07 -4.28
C LEU A 115 -0.38 -2.57 -3.24
N ARG A 116 -0.09 -1.44 -2.60
CA ARG A 116 -0.97 -0.85 -1.59
C ARG A 116 -2.24 -0.26 -2.21
N VAL A 117 -2.10 0.48 -3.32
CA VAL A 117 -3.21 1.07 -4.06
C VAL A 117 -4.11 -0.04 -4.58
N THR A 118 -3.56 -1.04 -5.26
CA THR A 118 -4.32 -2.18 -5.77
C THR A 118 -5.04 -2.94 -4.67
N GLY A 119 -4.37 -3.32 -3.57
CA GLY A 119 -5.04 -4.02 -2.46
C GLY A 119 -6.13 -3.18 -1.75
N ARG A 120 -5.96 -1.85 -1.64
CA ARG A 120 -6.99 -0.99 -1.04
C ARG A 120 -8.15 -0.71 -2.00
N TRP A 121 -7.85 -0.28 -3.20
CA TRP A 121 -8.85 0.15 -4.18
C TRP A 121 -9.57 -1.05 -4.79
N PHE A 122 -8.84 -2.05 -5.29
CA PHE A 122 -9.44 -3.18 -5.99
C PHE A 122 -10.01 -4.21 -5.03
N GLU A 123 -9.18 -4.82 -4.18
CA GLU A 123 -9.62 -5.96 -3.34
C GLU A 123 -10.61 -5.51 -2.26
N LYS A 124 -10.28 -4.45 -1.52
CA LYS A 124 -11.09 -4.00 -0.38
C LYS A 124 -12.27 -3.12 -0.74
N ASN A 125 -12.19 -2.31 -1.80
CA ASN A 125 -13.31 -1.45 -2.19
C ASN A 125 -14.10 -2.07 -3.34
N MET A 126 -13.53 -2.23 -4.53
CA MET A 126 -14.28 -2.68 -5.71
C MET A 126 -14.94 -4.05 -5.50
N ILE A 127 -14.16 -5.08 -5.18
CA ILE A 127 -14.68 -6.44 -5.01
C ILE A 127 -15.66 -6.49 -3.84
N THR A 128 -15.26 -6.01 -2.67
CA THR A 128 -16.10 -6.07 -1.46
C THR A 128 -17.42 -5.30 -1.65
N ASN A 129 -17.39 -4.12 -2.29
CA ASN A 129 -18.61 -3.36 -2.57
C ASN A 129 -19.53 -4.10 -3.54
N THR A 130 -19.00 -4.66 -4.65
CA THR A 130 -19.83 -5.43 -5.60
C THR A 130 -20.45 -6.67 -4.95
N VAL A 131 -19.71 -7.39 -4.11
CA VAL A 131 -20.24 -8.54 -3.36
C VAL A 131 -21.34 -8.10 -2.40
N GLN A 132 -21.14 -7.00 -1.66
CA GLN A 132 -22.17 -6.46 -0.77
C GLN A 132 -23.40 -5.98 -1.53
N TRP A 133 -23.24 -5.44 -2.73
CA TRP A 133 -24.35 -5.02 -3.59
C TRP A 133 -25.16 -6.19 -4.08
N ASP A 134 -24.53 -7.19 -4.69
CA ASP A 134 -25.21 -8.42 -5.10
C ASP A 134 -25.87 -9.11 -3.90
N THR A 135 -25.22 -9.13 -2.73
CA THR A 135 -25.81 -9.69 -1.50
C THR A 135 -27.07 -8.92 -1.05
N ARG A 136 -27.20 -7.62 -1.36
CA ARG A 136 -28.42 -6.84 -1.05
C ARG A 136 -29.49 -7.05 -2.12
N ASP A 137 -29.12 -6.97 -3.40
CA ASP A 137 -30.05 -7.07 -4.52
C ASP A 137 -30.61 -8.48 -4.68
N ASP A 138 -29.83 -9.52 -4.36
CA ASP A 138 -30.21 -10.92 -4.53
C ASP A 138 -30.99 -11.48 -3.32
N LYS A 139 -31.15 -10.72 -2.22
CA LYS A 139 -31.89 -11.18 -1.02
C LYS A 139 -33.34 -11.51 -1.30
N ASN A 140 -33.98 -10.74 -2.19
CA ASN A 140 -35.41 -10.86 -2.49
C ASN A 140 -35.67 -11.51 -3.86
N LYS A 141 -34.62 -12.03 -4.51
CA LYS A 141 -34.73 -12.65 -5.83
C LYS A 141 -35.12 -14.12 -5.73
N ASN A 142 -35.95 -14.57 -6.66
CA ASN A 142 -36.35 -15.96 -6.75
C ASN A 142 -35.18 -16.83 -7.21
N SER A 143 -35.28 -18.14 -6.98
CA SER A 143 -34.23 -19.11 -7.36
C SER A 143 -33.93 -19.12 -8.86
N SER A 144 -34.91 -18.72 -9.69
CA SER A 144 -34.81 -18.61 -11.15
C SER A 144 -34.12 -17.33 -11.63
N ASP A 145 -34.00 -16.31 -10.78
CA ASP A 145 -33.48 -15.01 -11.20
C ASP A 145 -31.94 -15.03 -11.23
N PRO A 146 -31.32 -14.29 -12.17
CA PRO A 146 -29.88 -14.23 -12.26
C PRO A 146 -29.29 -13.52 -11.02
N LYS A 147 -28.49 -14.29 -10.27
CA LYS A 147 -27.70 -13.82 -9.12
C LYS A 147 -26.31 -13.37 -9.57
N TRP A 148 -25.70 -12.50 -8.77
CA TRP A 148 -24.34 -12.00 -8.94
C TRP A 148 -24.12 -11.17 -10.20
N LEU A 149 -25.09 -10.32 -10.56
CA LEU A 149 -25.04 -9.54 -11.80
C LEU A 149 -23.91 -8.50 -11.77
N HIS A 150 -23.73 -7.80 -10.65
CA HIS A 150 -22.70 -6.76 -10.53
C HIS A 150 -21.30 -7.34 -10.52
N LEU A 151 -21.10 -8.45 -9.81
CA LEU A 151 -19.85 -9.18 -9.80
C LEU A 151 -19.49 -9.75 -11.17
N LYS A 152 -20.47 -10.31 -11.91
CA LYS A 152 -20.25 -10.78 -13.29
C LYS A 152 -19.87 -9.64 -14.23
N ALA A 153 -20.50 -8.47 -14.10
CA ALA A 153 -20.16 -7.28 -14.86
C ALA A 153 -18.73 -6.80 -14.55
N LEU A 154 -18.34 -6.79 -13.27
CA LEU A 154 -16.97 -6.46 -12.86
C LEU A 154 -15.94 -7.45 -13.44
N VAL A 155 -16.17 -8.76 -13.31
CA VAL A 155 -15.28 -9.79 -13.87
C VAL A 155 -15.16 -9.65 -15.39
N LYS A 156 -16.27 -9.40 -16.09
CA LYS A 156 -16.26 -9.15 -17.54
C LYS A 156 -15.43 -7.91 -17.89
N ALA A 157 -15.61 -6.79 -17.20
CA ALA A 157 -14.85 -5.57 -17.43
C ALA A 157 -13.35 -5.76 -17.23
N ILE A 158 -12.94 -6.53 -16.21
CA ILE A 158 -11.54 -6.89 -15.94
C ILE A 158 -10.99 -7.77 -17.07
N ASN A 159 -11.74 -8.79 -17.49
CA ASN A 159 -11.35 -9.67 -18.59
C ASN A 159 -11.15 -8.90 -19.90
N GLU A 160 -12.03 -7.95 -20.19
CA GLU A 160 -11.89 -7.04 -21.34
C GLU A 160 -10.67 -6.11 -21.22
N CYS A 161 -10.06 -5.94 -20.04
CA CYS A 161 -8.79 -5.20 -19.91
C CYS A 161 -7.56 -6.02 -20.35
N GLY A 162 -7.77 -7.30 -20.71
CA GLY A 162 -6.73 -8.25 -21.08
C GLY A 162 -6.13 -8.99 -19.88
N ILE A 163 -6.90 -9.15 -18.80
CA ILE A 163 -6.49 -9.83 -17.57
C ILE A 163 -7.43 -11.00 -17.34
N SER A 164 -6.93 -12.23 -17.32
CA SER A 164 -7.76 -13.40 -16.99
C SER A 164 -8.08 -13.41 -15.51
N PHE A 165 -9.25 -12.93 -15.11
CA PHE A 165 -9.66 -12.82 -13.71
C PHE A 165 -10.82 -13.77 -13.41
N THR A 166 -10.69 -14.50 -12.29
CA THR A 166 -11.70 -15.43 -11.80
C THR A 166 -11.99 -15.17 -10.33
N PHE A 167 -13.24 -15.41 -9.96
CA PHE A 167 -13.76 -15.20 -8.62
C PHE A 167 -14.59 -16.42 -8.21
N TRP A 168 -14.43 -16.89 -6.98
CA TRP A 168 -15.14 -18.07 -6.47
C TRP A 168 -15.46 -17.94 -4.98
N GLN A 169 -16.45 -18.72 -4.54
CA GLN A 169 -16.79 -18.84 -3.12
C GLN A 169 -15.92 -19.90 -2.48
N LYS A 170 -15.35 -19.64 -1.29
CA LYS A 170 -14.52 -20.61 -0.57
C LYS A 170 -15.38 -21.77 -0.11
N LEU A 171 -14.83 -22.98 -0.22
CA LEU A 171 -15.40 -24.17 0.39
C LEU A 171 -14.77 -24.35 1.78
N ASP A 172 -15.55 -24.87 2.72
CA ASP A 172 -15.01 -25.32 4.00
C ASP A 172 -14.29 -26.67 3.84
N GLY A 173 -13.66 -27.15 4.92
CA GLY A 173 -13.01 -28.47 4.94
C GLY A 173 -13.96 -29.65 4.71
N THR A 174 -15.28 -29.41 4.62
CA THR A 174 -16.32 -30.41 4.34
C THR A 174 -16.89 -30.29 2.92
N GLY A 175 -16.38 -29.35 2.11
CA GLY A 175 -16.85 -29.11 0.74
C GLY A 175 -18.12 -28.25 0.64
N LYS A 176 -18.64 -27.70 1.74
CA LYS A 176 -19.78 -26.77 1.71
C LYS A 176 -19.32 -25.34 1.43
N LYS A 177 -20.15 -24.58 0.73
CA LYS A 177 -19.88 -23.18 0.40
C LYS A 177 -19.93 -22.33 1.67
N THR A 178 -18.88 -21.56 1.91
CA THR A 178 -18.77 -20.60 3.02
C THR A 178 -19.21 -19.20 2.59
N SER A 179 -19.48 -18.31 3.53
CA SER A 179 -19.73 -16.90 3.24
C SER A 179 -18.47 -16.14 2.77
N ALA A 180 -17.29 -16.77 2.80
CA ALA A 180 -16.05 -16.18 2.36
C ALA A 180 -15.86 -16.38 0.85
N TYR A 181 -15.32 -15.36 0.19
CA TYR A 181 -15.01 -15.39 -1.23
C TYR A 181 -13.51 -15.25 -1.45
N ASP A 182 -13.04 -15.74 -2.59
CA ASP A 182 -11.67 -15.58 -3.04
C ASP A 182 -11.62 -15.24 -4.53
N SER A 183 -10.46 -14.74 -4.95
CA SER A 183 -10.22 -14.36 -6.33
C SER A 183 -8.80 -14.69 -6.75
N ARG A 184 -8.58 -14.78 -8.06
CA ARG A 184 -7.23 -14.94 -8.59
C ARG A 184 -6.37 -13.75 -8.19
N SER A 185 -5.26 -14.03 -7.50
CA SER A 185 -4.24 -13.02 -7.21
C SER A 185 -3.68 -12.43 -8.49
N LEU A 186 -3.69 -11.09 -8.58
CA LEU A 186 -3.12 -10.35 -9.69
C LEU A 186 -1.60 -10.20 -9.52
N VAL A 187 -0.85 -10.42 -10.59
CA VAL A 187 0.60 -10.15 -10.62
C VAL A 187 0.90 -8.69 -10.98
N GLY A 188 2.16 -8.27 -10.84
CA GLY A 188 2.57 -6.86 -10.99
C GLY A 188 2.12 -6.22 -12.31
N GLU A 189 2.29 -6.91 -13.44
CA GLU A 189 1.90 -6.39 -14.75
C GLU A 189 0.38 -6.31 -14.93
N GLU A 190 -0.36 -7.27 -14.38
CA GLU A 190 -1.82 -7.27 -14.41
C GLU A 190 -2.38 -6.13 -13.55
N LYS A 191 -1.76 -5.86 -12.40
CA LYS A 191 -2.09 -4.70 -11.55
C LYS A 191 -1.91 -3.38 -12.28
N LYS A 192 -0.83 -3.23 -13.06
CA LYS A 192 -0.61 -2.03 -13.90
C LYS A 192 -1.70 -1.88 -14.96
N LYS A 193 -1.97 -2.94 -15.73
CA LYS A 193 -3.03 -2.94 -16.77
C LYS A 193 -4.40 -2.64 -16.18
N LEU A 194 -4.69 -3.17 -14.99
CA LEU A 194 -5.94 -2.94 -14.30
C LEU A 194 -6.10 -1.47 -13.93
N LEU A 195 -5.10 -0.86 -13.27
CA LEU A 195 -5.16 0.54 -12.87
C LEU A 195 -5.25 1.49 -14.05
N GLN A 196 -4.63 1.15 -15.18
CA GLN A 196 -4.66 1.98 -16.39
C GLN A 196 -6.02 1.90 -17.11
N ARG A 197 -6.60 0.70 -17.26
CA ARG A 197 -7.71 0.47 -18.19
C ARG A 197 -9.08 0.29 -17.54
N LEU A 198 -9.13 -0.11 -16.27
CA LEU A 198 -10.41 -0.33 -15.58
C LEU A 198 -11.20 0.97 -15.32
N PRO A 199 -10.58 2.13 -14.99
CA PRO A 199 -11.32 3.36 -14.72
C PRO A 199 -12.23 3.80 -15.89
N GLU A 200 -11.79 3.62 -17.14
CA GLU A 200 -12.57 3.95 -18.34
C GLU A 200 -13.83 3.08 -18.49
N LYS A 201 -13.90 1.96 -17.78
CA LYS A 201 -15.02 1.00 -17.82
C LYS A 201 -15.95 1.13 -16.63
N PHE A 202 -15.71 2.09 -15.74
CA PHE A 202 -16.53 2.30 -14.55
C PHE A 202 -17.98 2.58 -14.87
N ASP A 203 -18.28 3.30 -15.94
CA ASP A 203 -19.67 3.50 -16.36
C ASP A 203 -20.38 2.19 -16.68
N LYS A 204 -19.67 1.19 -17.21
CA LYS A 204 -20.25 -0.14 -17.50
C LYS A 204 -20.43 -0.99 -16.25
N VAL A 205 -19.58 -0.81 -15.24
CA VAL A 205 -19.63 -1.55 -13.97
C VAL A 205 -20.64 -0.92 -12.99
N TYR A 206 -20.81 0.41 -13.05
CA TYR A 206 -21.56 1.20 -12.08
C TYR A 206 -22.81 1.91 -12.62
N SER A 207 -23.16 1.72 -13.90
CA SER A 207 -24.31 2.36 -14.57
C SER A 207 -25.66 2.11 -13.88
N ALA A 208 -25.77 1.10 -13.03
CA ALA A 208 -26.99 0.79 -12.28
C ALA A 208 -27.25 1.71 -11.07
N ARG A 209 -26.30 2.57 -10.66
CA ARG A 209 -26.44 3.43 -9.48
C ARG A 209 -27.04 4.82 -9.74
N LYS A 210 -27.60 5.07 -10.93
CA LYS A 210 -28.17 6.39 -11.30
C LYS A 210 -29.37 6.85 -10.45
N HIS A 211 -29.82 6.06 -9.47
CA HIS A 211 -30.77 6.50 -8.45
C HIS A 211 -30.18 6.32 -7.05
N GLY A 212 -29.77 7.42 -6.41
CA GLY A 212 -29.44 7.46 -4.99
C GLY A 212 -28.03 7.94 -4.67
N PHE A 213 -27.81 9.24 -4.85
CA PHE A 213 -27.06 10.06 -3.90
C PHE A 213 -28.03 11.06 -3.30
#